data_AF-A0A9D5ZQB1-F1
#
_entry.id   AF-A0A9D5ZQB1-F1
#
_cell.length_a   1.000
_cell.length_b   1.000
_cell.length_c   1.000
_cell.angle_alpha   90.00
_cell.angle_beta   90.00
_cell.angle_gamma   90.00
#
_symmetry.space_group_name_H-M   'P 1'
#
loop_
_entity.id
_entity.type
_entity.pdbx_description
1 polymer ?
#
loop_
_entity_poly.entity_id
_entity_poly.type
_entity_poly.pdbx_seq_one_letter_code
_entity_poly.pdbx_strand_id
1 'polypeptide(L)' 'MILHAEVSKNGILKTPIPNFLWGKRILIQEIEEESGWKKIEHIFEEADKLDFPRKTHEDILMDLKTYKETG' A
#
# COMPACT_ATOMS: atom_id res chain seq x y z
N MET A 1 5.82 -9.65 -21.55
CA MET A 1 4.82 -8.69 -22.05
C MET A 1 3.69 -8.67 -21.04
N ILE A 2 3.19 -7.49 -20.68
CA ILE A 2 2.07 -7.35 -19.75
C ILE A 2 0.85 -6.99 -20.58
N LEU A 3 -0.23 -7.76 -20.45
CA LEU A 3 -1.53 -7.45 -21.04
C LEU A 3 -2.49 -7.13 -19.90
N HIS A 4 -3.24 -6.05 -20.04
CA HIS A 4 -4.35 -5.77 -19.13
C HIS A 4 -5.51 -6.69 -19.51
N ALA A 5 -5.93 -7.52 -18.57
CA ALA A 5 -7.02 -8.45 -18.71
C ALA A 5 -8.09 -8.15 -17.67
N GLU A 6 -9.36 -8.32 -18.05
CA GLU A 6 -10.49 -8.20 -17.15
C GLU A 6 -11.10 -9.58 -16.91
N VAL A 7 -11.45 -9.88 -15.66
CA VAL A 7 -12.20 -11.09 -15.31
C VAL A 7 -13.68 -10.73 -15.23
N SER A 8 -14.51 -11.32 -16.11
CA SER A 8 -15.95 -11.10 -16.02
C SER A 8 -16.58 -11.86 -14.85
N LYS A 9 -17.80 -11.48 -14.44
CA LYS A 9 -18.50 -12.03 -13.26
C LYS A 9 -18.69 -13.56 -13.25
N ASN A 10 -18.55 -14.21 -14.41
CA ASN A 10 -18.63 -15.65 -14.60
C ASN A 10 -17.25 -16.34 -14.66
N GLY A 11 -16.17 -15.64 -14.29
CA GLY A 11 -14.81 -16.18 -14.24
C GLY A 11 -14.10 -16.29 -15.59
N ILE A 12 -14.61 -15.64 -16.65
CA ILE A 12 -13.96 -15.63 -17.96
C ILE A 12 -12.96 -14.48 -18.02
N LEU A 13 -11.68 -14.80 -18.30
CA LEU A 13 -10.65 -13.82 -18.56
C LEU A 13 -10.78 -13.26 -19.98
N LYS A 14 -10.93 -11.94 -20.11
CA LYS A 14 -10.98 -11.23 -21.39
C LYS A 14 -9.76 -10.34 -21.50
N THR A 15 -9.00 -10.51 -22.57
CA THR A 15 -7.84 -9.66 -22.88
C THR A 15 -7.76 -9.43 -24.38
N PRO A 16 -7.45 -8.21 -24.84
CA PRO A 16 -7.09 -7.98 -26.23
C PRO A 16 -5.78 -8.72 -26.53
N ILE A 17 -5.81 -9.70 -27.46
CA ILE A 17 -4.62 -10.47 -27.85
C ILE A 17 -4.02 -9.86 -29.13
N PRO A 18 -2.77 -9.36 -29.08
CA PRO A 18 -2.07 -8.86 -30.27
C PRO A 18 -1.95 -9.91 -31.39
N ASN A 19 -2.07 -9.48 -32.65
CA ASN A 19 -2.08 -10.36 -33.82
C ASN A 19 -0.83 -11.25 -33.94
N PHE A 20 0.33 -10.79 -33.45
CA PHE A 20 1.58 -11.56 -33.51
C PHE A 20 1.62 -12.80 -32.60
N LEU A 21 0.60 -12.96 -31.73
CA LEU A 21 0.43 -14.10 -30.83
C LEU A 21 -0.62 -15.10 -31.31
N TRP A 22 -1.32 -14.82 -32.42
CA TRP A 22 -2.34 -15.72 -32.95
C TRP A 22 -1.74 -17.07 -33.37
N GLY A 23 -2.39 -18.17 -32.98
CA GLY A 23 -1.93 -19.53 -33.24
C GLY A 23 -0.74 -19.99 -32.39
N LYS A 24 -0.20 -19.13 -31.51
CA LYS A 24 0.88 -19.50 -30.59
C LYS A 24 0.33 -20.02 -29.27
N ARG A 25 1.06 -20.97 -28.67
CA ARG A 25 0.85 -21.35 -27.27
C ARG A 25 1.42 -20.25 -26.38
N ILE A 26 0.60 -19.77 -25.45
CA ILE A 26 0.98 -18.77 -24.44
C ILE A 26 0.76 -19.35 -23.05
N LEU A 27 1.59 -18.90 -22.10
CA LEU A 27 1.44 -19.20 -20.67
C LEU A 27 0.92 -17.94 -19.99
N ILE A 28 -0.14 -18.07 -19.21
CA ILE A 28 -0.72 -17.00 -18.41
C ILE A 28 -0.29 -17.23 -16.97
N GLN A 29 0.30 -16.23 -16.35
CA GLN A 29 0.69 -16.25 -14.95
C GLN A 29 0.04 -15.05 -14.27
N GLU A 30 -0.66 -15.31 -13.17
CA GLU A 30 -1.13 -14.28 -12.28
C GLU A 30 0.07 -13.72 -11.51
N ILE A 31 0.29 -12.42 -11.66
CA ILE A 31 1.28 -11.70 -10.86
C ILE A 31 0.45 -10.94 -9.84
N GLU A 32 0.37 -11.48 -8.61
CA GLU A 32 -0.09 -10.69 -7.48
C GLU A 32 0.93 -9.56 -7.27
N GLU A 33 0.59 -8.36 -7.75
CA GLU A 33 1.22 -7.16 -7.19
C GLU A 33 0.87 -7.11 -5.72
N GLU A 34 1.88 -6.97 -4.85
CA GLU A 34 1.67 -6.75 -3.42
C GLU A 34 0.60 -5.67 -3.23
N SER A 35 -0.56 -6.09 -2.73
CA SER A 35 -1.69 -5.19 -2.55
C SER A 35 -1.21 -3.98 -1.72
N GLY A 36 -1.69 -2.79 -2.04
CA GLY A 36 -1.34 -1.57 -1.29
C GLY A 36 -1.53 -1.72 0.23
N TRP A 37 -2.39 -2.65 0.67
CA TRP A 37 -2.56 -3.01 2.07
C TRP A 37 -1.31 -3.59 2.73
N LYS A 38 -0.52 -4.41 2.04
CA LYS A 38 0.76 -4.92 2.56
C LYS A 38 1.77 -3.79 2.78
N LYS A 39 1.76 -2.77 1.91
CA LYS A 39 2.60 -1.58 2.07
C LYS A 39 2.16 -0.74 3.27
N ILE A 40 0.85 -0.60 3.46
CA ILE A 40 0.28 0.10 4.62
C ILE A 40 0.62 -0.65 5.92
N GLU A 41 0.50 -1.97 5.93
CA GLU A 41 0.85 -2.82 7.07
C GLU A 41 2.33 -2.64 7.46
N HIS A 42 3.25 -2.65 6.49
CA HIS A 42 4.66 -2.40 6.74
C HIS A 42 4.94 -0.98 7.28
N ILE A 43 4.17 0.03 6.87
CA ILE A 43 4.29 1.39 7.43
C ILE A 43 3.87 1.41 8.90
N PHE A 44 2.80 0.69 9.25
CA PHE A 44 2.37 0.58 10.65
C PHE A 44 3.39 -0.18 11.50
N GLU A 45 3.98 -1.26 10.99
CA GLU A 45 5.05 -1.98 11.70
C GLU A 45 6.29 -1.10 11.94
N GLU A 46 6.68 -0.28 10.97
CA GLU A 46 7.79 0.67 11.14
C GLU A 46 7.43 1.79 12.11
N ALA A 47 6.19 2.28 12.09
CA ALA A 47 5.71 3.29 13.03
C ALA A 47 5.64 2.78 14.47
N ASP A 48 5.25 1.52 14.69
CA ASP A 48 5.21 0.91 16.02
C ASP A 48 6.61 0.66 16.60
N LYS A 49 7.63 0.50 15.74
CA LYS A 49 9.05 0.44 16.18
C LYS A 49 9.59 1.79 16.60
N LEU A 50 8.96 2.89 16.17
CA LEU A 50 9.34 4.23 16.62
C LEU A 50 8.81 4.43 18.04
N ASP A 51 9.71 4.29 19.01
CA ASP A 51 9.42 4.60 20.40
C ASP A 51 9.33 6.13 20.55
N PHE A 52 8.17 6.69 20.18
CA PHE A 52 7.92 8.11 20.33
C PHE A 52 7.90 8.45 21.82
N PRO A 53 8.60 9.52 22.25
CA PRO A 53 8.51 9.96 23.63
C PRO A 53 7.06 10.34 23.93
N ARG A 54 6.39 9.47 24.69
CA ARG A 54 5.04 9.72 25.18
C ARG A 54 5.15 10.80 26.25
N LYS A 55 4.95 12.05 25.84
CA LYS A 55 4.80 13.15 26.79
C LYS A 55 3.60 12.87 27.68
N THR A 56 3.80 12.93 28.98
CA THR A 56 2.69 12.85 29.92
C THR A 56 1.86 14.13 29.83
N HIS A 57 0.64 14.10 30.35
CA HIS A 57 -0.21 15.30 30.41
C HIS A 57 0.49 16.47 31.15
N GLU A 58 1.33 16.16 32.14
CA GLU A 58 2.08 17.15 32.91
C GLU A 58 3.17 17.81 32.06
N ASP A 59 3.90 17.03 31.25
CA ASP A 59 4.92 17.54 30.33
C ASP A 59 4.30 18.48 29.28
N ILE A 60 3.13 18.12 28.75
CA ILE A 60 2.40 18.94 27.76
C ILE A 60 1.95 20.28 28.38
N LEU A 61 1.43 20.25 29.60
CA LEU A 61 0.99 21.47 30.30
C LEU A 61 2.17 22.39 30.64
N MET A 62 3.32 21.80 31.01
CA MET A 62 4.55 22.55 31.28
C MET A 62 5.09 23.23 30.01
N ASP A 63 5.10 22.53 28.87
CA ASP A 63 5.52 23.09 27.58
C ASP A 63 4.61 24.25 27.15
N LEU A 64 3.28 24.07 27.27
CA LEU A 64 2.30 25.10 26.91
C LEU A 64 2.42 26.34 27.80
N LYS A 65 2.69 26.16 29.10
CA LYS A 65 2.91 27.26 30.03
C LYS A 65 4.19 28.01 29.69
N THR A 66 5.26 27.27 29.38
CA THR A 66 6.55 27.85 28.95
C THR A 66 6.37 28.67 27.68
N TYR A 67 5.69 28.13 26.66
CA TYR A 67 5.38 28.84 25.41
C TYR A 67 4.59 30.14 25.62
N LYS A 68 3.72 30.20 26.63
CA LYS A 68 2.96 31.40 26.97
C LYS A 68 3.81 32.45 27.69
N GLU A 69 4.85 32.04 28.40
CA GLU A 69 5.72 32.93 29.19
C GLU A 69 6.89 33.49 28.37
N THR A 70 7.32 32.80 27.31
CA THR A 70 8.37 33.25 26.38
C THR A 70 7.85 33.80 25.04
N GLY A 71 6.53 33.81 24.82
CA GLY A 71 5.87 34.33 23.61
C GLY A 71 5.48 35.80 23.68
#